data_AF-A0A4W3HZM5-F1
#
_entry.id   AF-A0A4W3HZM5-F1
#
_cell.length_a   1.000
_cell.length_b   1.000
_cell.length_c   1.000
_cell.angle_alpha   90.00
_cell.angle_beta   90.00
_cell.angle_gamma   90.00
#
_symmetry.space_group_name_H-M   'P 1'
#
loop_
_entity.id
_entity.type
_entity.pdbx_description
1 polymer ?
#
loop_
_entity_poly.entity_id
_entity_poly.type
_entity_poly.pdbx_seq_one_letter_code
_entity_poly.pdbx_strand_id
1 'polypeptide(L)'
;MDGVVVGGKVKKPGKRGRKPAKIDLKAKLERSRQSARECRARKKLRYQYLEELVSSRERAICALREELEMYKQWCTAMDQGKIPSEIKALLTGDEQNKAQQTTNKPGKIVKTEASNNLVLNYLLC
;
A
#
# COMPACT_ATOMS: atom_id res chain seq x y z
N MET A 1 64.72 -22.94 -11.75
CA MET A 1 63.61 -23.41 -12.59
C MET A 1 62.98 -22.18 -13.21
N ASP A 2 63.51 -21.79 -14.36
CA ASP A 2 62.95 -20.81 -15.28
C ASP A 2 61.59 -21.27 -15.82
N GLY A 3 60.70 -20.33 -16.18
CA GLY A 3 59.39 -20.70 -16.75
C GLY A 3 58.42 -19.54 -17.07
N VAL A 4 58.76 -18.68 -18.03
CA VAL A 4 58.01 -18.41 -19.28
C VAL A 4 56.49 -18.03 -19.23
N VAL A 5 56.21 -16.79 -19.72
CA VAL A 5 55.05 -16.34 -20.56
C VAL A 5 53.72 -16.08 -19.80
N VAL A 6 53.01 -14.94 -19.93
CA VAL A 6 52.31 -14.39 -21.11
C VAL A 6 52.01 -12.90 -20.93
N GLY A 7 52.33 -12.11 -21.96
CA GLY A 7 51.80 -10.77 -22.14
C GLY A 7 50.31 -10.80 -22.52
N GLY A 8 49.48 -10.12 -21.72
CA GLY A 8 48.07 -9.87 -22.02
C GLY A 8 47.76 -8.39 -21.89
N LYS A 9 47.51 -7.71 -23.01
CA LYS A 9 46.96 -6.35 -23.08
C LYS A 9 45.72 -6.25 -22.18
N VAL A 10 45.83 -5.54 -21.05
CA VAL A 10 44.65 -5.08 -20.30
C VAL A 10 43.86 -4.15 -21.22
N LYS A 11 42.72 -4.64 -21.72
CA LYS A 11 41.75 -3.79 -22.42
C LYS A 11 41.22 -2.77 -21.42
N LYS A 12 41.63 -1.51 -21.59
CA LYS A 12 41.12 -0.36 -20.84
C LYS A 12 39.57 -0.37 -20.83
N PRO A 13 38.89 -0.32 -19.66
CA PRO A 13 37.45 -0.04 -19.61
C PRO A 13 37.24 1.46 -19.82
N GLY A 14 37.48 1.93 -21.05
CA GLY A 14 37.59 3.34 -21.38
C GLY A 14 36.65 3.76 -22.50
N LYS A 15 35.36 3.41 -22.42
CA LYS A 15 34.30 4.07 -23.21
C LYS A 15 33.17 4.59 -22.31
N ARG A 16 33.53 5.18 -21.17
CA ARG A 16 32.71 6.23 -20.53
C ARG A 16 33.21 7.55 -21.10
N GLY A 17 32.45 8.13 -22.01
CA GLY A 17 32.86 9.40 -22.63
C GLY A 17 32.49 9.58 -24.09
N ARG A 18 31.61 8.77 -24.68
CA ARG A 18 30.95 9.24 -25.91
C ARG A 18 30.11 10.44 -25.48
N LYS A 19 30.62 11.65 -25.79
CA LYS A 19 29.88 12.90 -25.63
C LYS A 19 28.49 12.64 -26.22
N PRO A 20 27.40 12.87 -25.48
CA PRO A 20 26.08 12.71 -26.04
C PRO A 20 26.06 13.52 -27.34
N ALA A 21 25.72 12.87 -28.44
CA ALA A 21 25.50 13.54 -29.72
C ALA A 21 24.62 14.76 -29.44
N LYS A 22 24.93 15.89 -30.08
CA LYS A 22 24.29 17.20 -29.87
C LYS A 22 22.78 16.99 -29.82
N ILE A 23 22.27 16.83 -28.61
CA ILE A 23 20.90 16.39 -28.44
C ILE A 23 20.07 17.62 -28.76
N ASP A 24 19.07 17.45 -29.62
CA ASP A 24 18.24 18.57 -30.00
C ASP A 24 17.72 19.24 -28.71
N LEU A 25 17.92 20.56 -28.61
CA LEU A 25 17.58 21.33 -27.42
C LEU A 25 16.10 21.13 -27.08
N LYS A 26 15.25 21.04 -28.12
CA LYS A 26 13.83 20.71 -28.02
C LYS A 26 13.60 19.35 -27.36
N ALA A 27 14.35 18.32 -27.76
CA ALA A 27 14.27 16.99 -27.17
C ALA A 27 14.74 16.94 -25.71
N LYS A 28 15.77 17.72 -25.34
CA LYS A 28 16.21 17.82 -23.93
C LYS A 28 15.16 18.48 -23.05
N LEU A 29 14.58 19.57 -23.55
CA LEU A 29 13.58 20.34 -22.83
C LEU A 29 12.30 19.52 -22.63
N GLU A 30 11.88 18.74 -23.63
CA GLU A 30 10.70 17.88 -23.51
C GLU A 30 10.91 16.72 -22.52
N ARG A 31 12.09 16.10 -22.48
CA ARG A 31 12.41 15.10 -21.43
C ARG A 31 12.34 15.70 -20.03
N SER A 32 12.85 16.92 -19.83
CA SER A 32 12.77 17.60 -18.53
C SER A 32 11.34 17.95 -18.13
N ARG A 33 10.50 18.33 -19.10
CA ARG A 33 9.07 18.57 -18.84
C ARG A 33 8.36 17.27 -18.48
N GLN A 34 8.66 16.19 -19.20
CA GLN A 34 8.07 14.88 -18.95
C GLN A 34 8.43 14.34 -17.56
N SER A 35 9.70 14.43 -17.15
CA SER A 35 10.11 14.02 -15.80
C SER A 35 9.42 14.84 -14.70
N ALA A 36 9.24 16.15 -14.92
CA ALA A 36 8.49 17.01 -13.99
C ALA A 36 7.00 16.62 -13.91
N ARG A 37 6.36 16.30 -15.05
CA ARG A 37 4.97 15.81 -15.08
C ARG A 37 4.84 14.48 -14.33
N GLU A 38 5.74 13.54 -14.59
CA GLU A 38 5.77 12.25 -13.92
C GLU A 38 5.98 12.39 -12.42
N CYS A 39 6.88 13.28 -11.97
CA CYS A 39 7.09 13.55 -10.55
C CYS A 39 5.79 13.99 -9.86
N ARG A 40 5.06 14.93 -10.47
CA ARG A 40 3.75 15.37 -9.96
C ARG A 40 2.72 14.23 -9.93
N ALA A 41 2.65 13.44 -11.01
CA ALA A 41 1.74 12.30 -11.09
C ALA A 41 2.05 11.24 -10.01
N ARG A 42 3.33 10.92 -9.79
CA ARG A 42 3.79 9.99 -8.74
C ARG A 42 3.44 10.50 -7.36
N LYS A 43 3.68 11.78 -7.07
CA LYS A 43 3.34 12.41 -5.79
C LYS A 43 1.82 12.35 -5.53
N LYS A 44 1.00 12.64 -6.54
CA LYS A 44 -0.46 12.53 -6.44
C LYS A 44 -0.89 11.10 -6.13
N LEU A 45 -0.37 10.11 -6.87
CA LEU A 45 -0.70 8.70 -6.65
C LEU A 45 -0.27 8.22 -5.26
N ARG A 46 0.90 8.63 -4.79
CA ARG A 46 1.39 8.29 -3.44
C ARG A 46 0.45 8.83 -2.36
N TYR A 47 0.06 10.09 -2.45
CA TYR A 47 -0.83 10.67 -1.46
C TYR A 47 -2.23 10.08 -1.51
N GLN A 48 -2.75 9.81 -2.72
CA GLN A 48 -4.01 9.09 -2.87
C GLN A 48 -3.97 7.72 -2.19
N TYR A 49 -2.90 6.94 -2.38
CA TYR A 49 -2.75 5.64 -1.72
C TYR A 49 -2.68 5.76 -0.18
N LEU A 50 -1.92 6.74 0.34
CA LEU A 50 -1.83 6.97 1.77
C LEU A 50 -3.18 7.40 2.36
N GLU A 51 -3.92 8.25 1.66
CA GLU A 51 -5.27 8.67 2.02
C GLU A 51 -6.23 7.48 2.04
N GLU A 52 -6.20 6.62 1.02
CA GLU A 52 -7.01 5.40 0.96
C GLU A 52 -6.68 4.44 2.11
N LEU A 53 -5.40 4.26 2.46
CA LEU A 53 -4.98 3.43 3.59
C LEU A 53 -5.51 3.97 4.92
N VAL A 54 -5.36 5.27 5.16
CA VAL A 54 -5.81 5.93 6.38
C VAL A 54 -7.33 5.86 6.47
N SER A 55 -8.05 6.24 5.42
CA SER A 55 -9.51 6.19 5.36
C SER A 55 -10.06 4.78 5.59
N SER A 56 -9.42 3.77 5.01
CA SER A 56 -9.81 2.36 5.20
C SER A 56 -9.68 1.94 6.67
N ARG A 57 -8.55 2.29 7.30
CA ARG A 57 -8.30 1.97 8.70
C ARG A 57 -9.26 2.71 9.64
N GLU A 58 -9.51 3.99 9.39
CA GLU A 58 -10.45 4.79 10.19
C GLU A 58 -11.87 4.20 10.14
N ARG A 59 -12.35 3.83 8.95
CA ARG A 59 -13.66 3.16 8.81
C ARG A 59 -13.74 1.85 9.58
N ALA A 60 -12.70 1.02 9.53
CA ALA A 60 -12.65 -0.22 10.29
C ALA A 60 -12.66 0.02 11.81
N ILE A 61 -11.93 1.04 12.27
CA ILE A 61 -11.92 1.43 13.69
C ILE A 61 -13.30 1.92 14.14
N CYS A 62 -13.96 2.76 13.34
CA CYS A 62 -15.30 3.25 13.66
C CYS A 62 -16.30 2.10 13.77
N ALA A 63 -16.32 1.19 12.79
CA ALA A 63 -17.22 0.03 12.81
C ALA A 63 -17.03 -0.85 14.07
N LEU A 64 -15.77 -1.14 14.43
CA LEU A 64 -15.48 -1.93 15.64
C LEU A 64 -15.86 -1.19 16.94
N ARG A 65 -15.71 0.14 16.97
CA ARG A 65 -16.14 0.95 18.12
C ARG A 65 -17.65 0.96 18.29
N GLU A 66 -18.38 1.10 17.19
CA GLU A 66 -19.85 1.03 17.18
C GLU A 66 -20.35 -0.33 17.63
N GLU A 67 -19.75 -1.41 17.11
CA GLU A 67 -20.08 -2.78 17.52
C GLU A 67 -19.81 -3.03 19.01
N LEU A 68 -18.65 -2.59 19.51
CA LEU A 68 -18.33 -2.72 20.93
C LEU A 68 -19.30 -1.94 21.82
N GLU A 69 -19.67 -0.73 21.40
CA GLU A 69 -20.61 0.10 22.15
C GLU A 69 -22.01 -0.51 22.17
N MET A 70 -22.45 -1.12 21.07
CA MET A 70 -23.69 -1.90 21.01
C MET A 70 -23.68 -3.05 22.03
N TYR A 71 -22.62 -3.86 22.08
CA TYR A 71 -22.54 -4.96 23.06
C TYR A 71 -22.54 -4.45 24.51
N LYS A 72 -21.86 -3.33 24.81
CA LYS A 72 -21.89 -2.71 26.14
C LYS A 72 -23.30 -2.28 26.55
N GLN A 73 -24.04 -1.68 25.62
CA GLN A 73 -25.43 -1.30 25.85
C GLN A 73 -26.32 -2.52 26.10
N TRP A 74 -26.09 -3.62 25.38
CA TRP A 74 -26.81 -4.87 25.61
C TRP A 74 -26.52 -5.48 26.98
N CYS A 75 -25.25 -5.53 27.41
CA CYS A 75 -24.90 -5.94 28.77
C CYS A 75 -25.65 -5.11 29.81
N THR A 76 -25.61 -3.79 29.66
CA THR A 76 -26.27 -2.85 30.58
C THR A 76 -27.79 -3.08 30.63
N ALA A 77 -28.43 -3.34 29.49
CA ALA A 77 -29.87 -3.63 29.42
C ALA A 77 -30.22 -4.98 30.05
N MET A 78 -29.41 -6.02 29.78
CA MET A 78 -29.60 -7.36 30.37
C MET A 78 -29.41 -7.34 31.89
N ASP A 79 -28.44 -6.59 32.40
CA ASP A 79 -28.23 -6.39 33.84
C ASP A 79 -29.43 -5.70 34.51
N GLN A 80 -30.20 -4.91 33.75
CA GLN A 80 -31.46 -4.30 34.19
C GLN A 80 -32.68 -5.22 33.99
N GLY A 81 -32.48 -6.48 33.59
CA GLY A 81 -33.54 -7.46 33.33
C GLY A 81 -34.30 -7.24 32.03
N LYS A 82 -33.81 -6.39 31.12
CA LYS A 82 -34.41 -6.15 29.80
C LYS A 82 -33.63 -6.93 28.75
N ILE A 83 -34.31 -7.78 27.99
CA ILE A 83 -33.71 -8.48 26.84
C ILE A 83 -33.79 -7.54 25.62
N PRO A 84 -32.66 -7.08 25.04
CA PRO A 84 -32.67 -6.30 23.80
C PRO A 84 -33.33 -7.04 22.64
N SER A 85 -34.03 -6.32 21.77
CA SER A 85 -34.78 -6.85 20.63
C SER A 85 -33.93 -7.69 19.67
N GLU A 86 -32.68 -7.30 19.47
CA GLU A 86 -31.72 -7.93 18.59
C GLU A 86 -31.27 -9.28 19.14
N ILE A 87 -31.01 -9.36 20.46
CA ILE A 87 -30.74 -10.63 21.15
C ILE A 87 -31.99 -11.52 21.10
N LYS A 88 -33.17 -10.94 21.27
CA LYS A 88 -34.43 -11.67 21.15
C LYS A 88 -34.60 -12.25 19.74
N ALA A 89 -34.30 -11.49 18.69
CA ALA A 89 -34.34 -11.97 17.31
C ALA A 89 -33.35 -13.12 17.06
N LEU A 90 -32.12 -13.03 17.59
CA LEU A 90 -31.11 -14.10 17.52
C LEU A 90 -31.56 -15.37 18.24
N LEU A 91 -32.25 -15.24 19.39
CA LEU A 91 -32.78 -16.38 20.15
C LEU A 91 -34.00 -17.03 19.49
N THR A 92 -34.78 -16.26 18.73
CA THR A 92 -36.04 -16.73 18.12
C THR A 92 -35.83 -17.34 16.73
N GLY A 93 -34.60 -17.30 16.19
CA GLY A 93 -34.25 -17.98 14.94
C GLY A 93 -34.81 -17.33 13.67
N ASP A 94 -35.26 -16.06 13.74
CA ASP A 94 -35.65 -15.31 12.56
C ASP A 94 -34.40 -14.83 11.80
N GLU A 95 -33.86 -15.74 10.98
CA GLU A 95 -32.79 -15.53 10.01
C GLU A 95 -33.22 -14.51 8.94
N GLN A 96 -33.19 -13.22 9.25
CA GLN A 96 -33.31 -12.16 8.25
C GLN A 96 -31.94 -11.74 7.74
N ASN A 97 -31.45 -12.56 6.81
CA ASN A 97 -30.67 -12.21 5.62
C ASN A 97 -30.13 -10.77 5.59
N LYS A 98 -28.95 -10.54 6.18
CA LYS A 98 -28.14 -9.38 5.83
C LYS A 98 -27.28 -9.75 4.63
N ALA A 99 -27.88 -9.64 3.45
CA ALA A 99 -27.17 -9.57 2.18
C ALA A 99 -26.26 -8.34 2.18
N GLN A 100 -25.03 -8.49 2.66
CA GLN A 100 -23.90 -7.65 2.27
C GLN A 100 -22.75 -8.56 1.86
N GLN A 101 -22.65 -8.68 0.54
CA GLN A 101 -21.49 -9.18 -0.20
C GLN A 101 -20.19 -8.65 0.41
N THR A 102 -19.34 -9.53 0.92
CA THR A 102 -17.91 -9.47 0.59
C THR A 102 -17.41 -10.89 0.37
N THR A 103 -16.85 -11.10 -0.80
CA THR A 103 -16.28 -12.37 -1.22
C THR A 103 -15.00 -12.60 -0.41
N ASN A 104 -15.06 -13.51 0.55
CA ASN A 104 -13.88 -14.07 1.18
C ASN A 104 -13.09 -14.87 0.14
N LYS A 105 -12.20 -14.19 -0.60
CA LYS A 105 -11.04 -14.83 -1.23
C LYS A 105 -9.99 -15.04 -0.13
N PRO A 106 -9.35 -16.22 -0.02
CA PRO A 106 -8.29 -16.43 0.95
C PRO A 106 -7.14 -15.45 0.67
N GLY A 107 -6.95 -14.53 1.61
CA GLY A 107 -5.86 -13.58 1.61
C GLY A 107 -4.54 -14.33 1.59
N LYS A 108 -3.74 -14.10 0.55
CA LYS A 108 -2.32 -14.45 0.58
C LYS A 108 -1.71 -13.79 1.81
N ILE A 109 -0.99 -14.57 2.60
CA ILE A 109 -0.03 -14.09 3.60
C ILE A 109 0.96 -13.20 2.86
N VAL A 110 0.75 -11.88 2.93
CA VAL A 110 1.67 -10.88 2.41
C VAL A 110 2.46 -10.36 3.60
N LYS A 111 3.71 -10.79 3.63
CA LYS A 111 4.82 -10.37 4.51
C LYS A 111 4.63 -8.96 5.08
N THR A 112 4.41 -8.89 6.38
CA THR A 112 4.31 -7.66 7.19
C THR A 112 5.64 -6.88 7.28
N GLU A 113 6.70 -7.32 6.59
CA GLU A 113 8.02 -6.69 6.65
C GLU A 113 8.30 -5.72 5.48
N ALA A 114 7.44 -5.71 4.45
CA ALA A 114 7.61 -4.86 3.27
C ALA A 114 7.01 -3.43 3.43
N SER A 115 6.08 -3.24 4.37
CA SER A 115 5.34 -1.97 4.49
C SER A 115 6.20 -0.81 4.99
N ASN A 116 7.16 -1.08 5.89
CA ASN A 116 8.11 -0.08 6.36
C ASN A 116 9.13 0.31 5.27
N ASN A 117 9.46 -0.63 4.37
CA ASN A 117 10.37 -0.39 3.24
C ASN A 117 9.72 0.42 2.11
N LEU A 118 8.39 0.34 1.93
CA LEU A 118 7.69 1.12 0.91
C LEU A 118 7.65 2.62 1.28
N VAL A 119 7.37 2.95 2.54
CA VAL A 119 7.26 4.34 3.02
C VAL A 119 8.59 5.08 2.87
N LEU A 120 9.71 4.41 3.16
CA LEU A 120 11.07 4.95 2.98
C LEU A 120 11.42 5.17 1.51
N ASN A 121 11.04 4.25 0.61
CA ASN A 121 11.28 4.42 -0.84
C ASN A 121 10.47 5.56 -1.44
N TYR A 122 9.23 5.77 -0.98
CA TYR A 122 8.47 6.89 -1.49
C TYR A 122 8.98 8.25 -0.98
N LEU A 123 9.58 8.32 0.23
CA LEU A 123 10.08 9.58 0.80
C LEU A 123 11.39 10.07 0.14
N LEU A 124 12.08 9.23 -0.63
CA LEU A 124 13.38 9.52 -1.23
C LEU A 124 13.32 9.88 -2.73
N CYS A 125 12.19 10.40 -3.23
CA CYS A 125 12.12 11.04 -4.55
C CYS A 125 11.44 12.41 -4.47
#